data_AF-A0AA39TVR4-F1
#
_entry.id   AF-A0AA39TVR4-F1
#
_cell.length_a   1.000
_cell.length_b   1.000
_cell.length_c   1.000
_cell.angle_alpha   90.00
_cell.angle_beta   90.00
_cell.angle_gamma   90.00
#
_symmetry.space_group_name_H-M   'P 1'
#
loop_
_entity.id
_entity.type
_entity.pdbx_description
1 polymer ?
#
loop_
_entity_poly.entity_id
_entity_poly.type
_entity_poly.pdbx_seq_one_letter_code
_entity_poly.pdbx_strand_id
1 'polypeptide(L)'
;SQMSMTLSLLHDALDCFHDHKNIFIQLEAQTQDHFNIPKIHSMEHYEDLIRLFGSVDGYNTEAPEWLHIDYAKDAYRAMNCKDYMQQMMWWLQHQEAVDRFTKYLAW
;
A
#
# COMPACT_ATOMS: atom_id res chain seq x y z
N SER A 1 -20.59 -6.34 -5.27
CA SER A 1 -19.72 -6.36 -6.47
C SER A 1 -18.59 -7.35 -6.19
N GLN A 2 -18.07 -8.07 -7.20
CA GLN A 2 -16.89 -8.95 -7.00
C GLN A 2 -15.73 -8.20 -6.31
N MET A 3 -15.56 -6.91 -6.61
CA MET A 3 -14.59 -6.01 -5.99
C MET A 3 -14.73 -5.89 -4.46
N SER A 4 -15.95 -5.85 -3.91
CA SER A 4 -16.10 -5.73 -2.44
C SER A 4 -15.77 -7.04 -1.72
N MET A 5 -15.98 -8.18 -2.39
CA MET A 5 -15.61 -9.49 -1.83
C MET A 5 -14.09 -9.68 -1.85
N THR A 6 -13.40 -9.32 -2.94
CA THR A 6 -11.93 -9.39 -2.99
C THR A 6 -11.24 -8.40 -2.06
N LEU A 7 -11.82 -7.20 -1.85
CA LEU A 7 -11.33 -6.28 -0.83
C LEU A 7 -11.48 -6.83 0.59
N SER A 8 -12.63 -7.46 0.90
CA SER A 8 -12.80 -8.17 2.18
C SER A 8 -11.75 -9.25 2.37
N LEU A 9 -11.46 -10.04 1.33
CA LEU A 9 -10.43 -11.09 1.41
C LEU A 9 -9.02 -10.50 1.62
N LEU A 10 -8.72 -9.35 1.02
CA LEU A 10 -7.45 -8.65 1.22
C LEU A 10 -7.33 -8.14 2.65
N HIS A 11 -8.41 -7.57 3.20
CA HIS A 11 -8.49 -7.14 4.58
C HIS A 11 -8.31 -8.31 5.56
N ASP A 12 -9.07 -9.39 5.38
CA ASP A 12 -9.02 -10.60 6.21
C ASP A 12 -7.61 -11.24 6.20
N ALA A 13 -6.94 -11.23 5.05
CA ALA A 13 -5.58 -11.74 4.93
C ALA A 13 -4.56 -10.86 5.67
N LEU A 14 -4.73 -9.54 5.62
CA LEU A 14 -3.86 -8.59 6.33
C LEU A 14 -4.06 -8.69 7.85
N ASP A 15 -5.31 -8.80 8.30
CA ASP A 15 -5.65 -9.04 9.71
C ASP A 15 -5.05 -10.35 10.21
N CYS A 16 -5.22 -11.44 9.45
CA CYS A 16 -4.61 -12.72 9.76
C CYS A 16 -3.09 -12.62 9.86
N PHE A 17 -2.43 -11.86 8.96
CA PHE A 17 -1.01 -11.60 9.08
C PHE A 17 -0.68 -10.85 10.38
N HIS A 18 -1.42 -9.80 10.73
CA HIS A 18 -1.18 -9.02 11.94
C HIS A 18 -1.41 -9.81 13.23
N ASP A 19 -2.38 -10.70 13.27
CA ASP A 19 -2.65 -11.59 14.39
C ASP A 19 -1.51 -12.59 14.62
N HIS A 20 -0.87 -13.07 13.55
CA HIS A 20 0.10 -14.15 13.62
C HIS A 20 1.56 -13.71 13.51
N LYS A 21 1.86 -12.49 13.04
CA LYS A 21 3.25 -12.04 12.75
C LYS A 21 4.20 -12.10 13.96
N ASN A 22 3.67 -12.06 15.18
CA ASN A 22 4.48 -12.20 16.39
C ASN A 22 5.22 -13.55 16.49
N ILE A 23 4.73 -14.60 15.81
CA ILE A 23 5.40 -15.90 15.79
C ILE A 23 6.80 -15.82 15.18
N PHE A 24 7.02 -14.92 14.21
CA PHE A 24 8.33 -14.73 13.59
C PHE A 24 9.34 -14.08 14.54
N ILE A 25 8.88 -13.26 15.49
CA ILE A 25 9.72 -12.71 16.55
C ILE A 25 10.03 -13.81 17.58
N GLN A 26 9.01 -14.59 17.98
CA GLN A 26 9.17 -15.69 18.92
C GLN A 26 10.11 -16.80 18.42
N LEU A 27 10.12 -17.05 17.11
CA LEU A 27 10.99 -18.04 16.47
C LEU A 27 12.35 -17.47 16.04
N GLU A 28 12.68 -16.23 16.42
CA GLU A 28 13.92 -15.53 16.02
C GLU A 28 14.12 -15.43 14.50
N ALA A 29 13.06 -15.60 13.71
CA ALA A 29 13.08 -15.45 12.25
C ALA A 29 13.13 -13.97 11.82
N GLN A 30 12.70 -13.06 12.69
CA GLN A 30 12.80 -11.61 12.53
C GLN A 30 13.73 -11.06 13.62
N THR A 31 14.82 -10.40 13.21
CA THR A 31 15.81 -9.84 14.16
C THR A 31 15.33 -8.56 14.86
N GLN A 32 14.35 -7.87 14.27
CA GLN A 32 13.71 -6.68 14.84
C GLN A 32 12.42 -7.07 15.57
N ASP A 33 12.10 -6.37 16.64
CA ASP A 33 10.87 -6.56 17.43
C ASP A 33 9.62 -5.97 16.75
N HIS A 34 9.75 -5.52 15.50
CA HIS A 34 8.69 -4.89 14.74
C HIS A 34 8.68 -5.30 13.27
N PHE A 35 7.51 -5.11 12.65
CA PHE A 35 7.27 -5.32 11.21
C PHE A 35 7.11 -4.00 10.45
N ASN A 36 7.84 -2.94 10.86
CA ASN A 36 7.96 -1.67 10.12
C ASN A 36 8.80 -1.88 8.85
N ILE A 37 8.40 -2.83 8.02
CA ILE A 37 8.96 -3.09 6.70
C ILE A 37 8.08 -2.28 5.75
N PRO A 38 8.65 -1.35 4.95
CA PRO A 38 7.88 -0.46 4.08
C PRO A 38 6.83 -1.21 3.26
N LYS A 39 7.19 -2.40 2.74
CA LYS A 39 6.30 -3.22 1.92
C LYS A 39 5.09 -3.79 2.68
N ILE A 40 5.25 -4.13 3.96
CA ILE A 40 4.16 -4.66 4.79
C ILE A 40 3.24 -3.52 5.22
N HIS A 41 3.83 -2.38 5.63
CA HIS A 41 3.05 -1.22 6.01
C HIS A 41 2.24 -0.65 4.83
N SER A 42 2.81 -0.61 3.62
CA SER A 42 2.07 -0.18 2.43
C SER A 42 0.84 -1.04 2.14
N MET A 43 0.80 -2.31 2.57
CA MET A 43 -0.38 -3.18 2.40
C MET A 43 -1.62 -2.67 3.15
N GLU A 44 -1.42 -1.95 4.25
CA GLU A 44 -2.50 -1.34 5.04
C GLU A 44 -3.28 -0.29 4.24
N HIS A 45 -2.70 0.26 3.16
CA HIS A 45 -3.31 1.31 2.36
C HIS A 45 -3.96 0.81 1.07
N TYR A 46 -3.80 -0.46 0.69
CA TYR A 46 -4.28 -0.93 -0.62
C TYR A 46 -5.78 -0.92 -0.78
N GLU A 47 -6.50 -1.24 0.28
CA GLU A 47 -7.95 -1.18 0.24
C GLU A 47 -8.44 0.24 -0.05
N ASP A 48 -7.88 1.24 0.63
CA ASP A 48 -8.20 2.65 0.42
C ASP A 48 -7.83 3.12 -1.00
N LEU A 49 -6.64 2.74 -1.49
CA LEU A 49 -6.18 3.06 -2.84
C LEU A 49 -7.09 2.44 -3.92
N ILE A 50 -7.47 1.16 -3.76
CA ILE A 50 -8.37 0.47 -4.72
C ILE A 50 -9.76 1.10 -4.70
N ARG A 51 -10.25 1.53 -3.54
CA ARG A 51 -11.54 2.24 -3.43
C ARG A 51 -11.49 3.64 -4.03
N LEU A 52 -10.37 4.35 -3.89
CA LEU A 52 -10.19 5.74 -4.34
C LEU A 52 -9.95 5.85 -5.85
N PHE A 53 -9.12 4.96 -6.41
CA PHE A 53 -8.76 4.99 -7.83
C PHE A 53 -9.64 4.07 -8.69
N GLY A 54 -10.53 3.29 -8.06
CA GLY A 54 -11.42 2.34 -8.70
C GLY A 54 -10.75 1.00 -9.02
N SER A 55 -11.56 -0.04 -9.22
CA SER A 55 -11.08 -1.27 -9.85
C SER A 55 -10.87 -0.99 -11.33
N VAL A 56 -9.65 -1.19 -11.80
CA VAL A 56 -9.39 -1.38 -13.22
C VAL A 56 -10.33 -2.49 -13.70
N ASP A 57 -11.17 -2.11 -14.62
CA ASP A 57 -12.15 -2.93 -15.29
C ASP A 57 -11.44 -4.01 -16.12
N GLY A 58 -11.49 -5.25 -15.63
CA GLY A 58 -11.11 -6.44 -16.40
C GLY A 58 -9.79 -7.05 -15.95
N TYR A 59 -9.87 -7.93 -14.94
CA TYR A 59 -8.97 -9.06 -14.72
C TYR A 59 -7.48 -8.88 -15.07
N ASN A 60 -6.71 -8.27 -14.17
CA ASN A 60 -5.33 -8.71 -13.94
C ASN A 60 -4.82 -8.24 -12.57
N THR A 61 -4.18 -9.16 -11.83
CA THR A 61 -3.42 -8.88 -10.58
C THR A 61 -2.20 -7.97 -10.82
N GLU A 62 -1.91 -7.68 -12.08
CA GLU A 62 -0.86 -6.73 -12.48
C GLU A 62 -1.14 -5.33 -11.95
N ALA A 63 -2.39 -4.85 -11.95
CA ALA A 63 -2.69 -3.47 -11.52
C ALA A 63 -2.26 -3.18 -10.06
N PRO A 64 -2.62 -4.00 -9.05
CA PRO A 64 -2.11 -3.81 -7.70
C PRO A 64 -0.59 -4.02 -7.62
N GLU A 65 0.01 -4.92 -8.40
CA GLU A 65 1.47 -5.10 -8.46
C GLU A 65 2.21 -3.91 -9.09
N TRP A 66 1.62 -3.24 -10.08
CA TRP A 66 2.14 -2.00 -10.68
C TRP A 66 2.04 -0.85 -9.69
N LEU A 67 0.89 -0.69 -9.02
CA LEU A 67 0.73 0.30 -7.94
C LEU A 67 1.76 0.06 -6.82
N HIS A 68 2.00 -1.20 -6.45
CA HIS A 68 3.07 -1.60 -5.52
C HIS A 68 4.45 -1.13 -5.98
N ILE A 69 4.79 -1.30 -7.26
CA ILE A 69 6.08 -0.92 -7.83
C ILE A 69 6.22 0.59 -7.82
N ASP A 70 5.22 1.33 -8.31
CA ASP A 70 5.26 2.77 -8.41
C ASP A 70 5.31 3.40 -7.01
N TYR A 71 4.42 3.02 -6.11
CA TYR A 71 4.39 3.58 -4.75
C TYR A 71 5.62 3.22 -3.92
N ALA A 72 6.11 1.97 -3.98
CA ALA A 72 7.27 1.59 -3.17
C ALA A 72 8.58 2.11 -3.76
N LYS A 73 8.77 2.02 -5.09
CA LYS A 73 10.04 2.40 -5.71
C LYS A 73 10.13 3.90 -5.96
N ASP A 74 9.07 4.56 -6.40
CA ASP A 74 9.17 5.99 -6.72
C ASP A 74 9.22 6.81 -5.45
N ALA A 75 8.48 6.45 -4.41
CA ALA A 75 8.63 7.12 -3.13
C ALA A 75 9.99 6.82 -2.49
N TYR A 76 10.50 5.58 -2.55
CA TYR A 76 11.86 5.29 -2.09
C TYR A 76 12.93 6.11 -2.83
N ARG A 77 12.79 6.29 -4.16
CA ARG A 77 13.71 7.12 -4.97
C ARG A 77 13.53 8.62 -4.73
N ALA A 78 12.33 9.08 -4.41
CA ALA A 78 12.02 10.48 -4.17
C ALA A 78 12.40 10.95 -2.75
N MET A 79 12.82 10.04 -1.88
CA MET A 79 12.98 10.31 -0.44
C MET A 79 14.43 10.10 0.04
N ASN A 80 14.76 10.72 1.16
CA ASN A 80 16.12 10.72 1.72
C ASN A 80 16.39 9.51 2.64
N CYS A 81 15.55 8.47 2.56
CA CYS A 81 15.61 7.23 3.35
C CYS A 81 15.66 7.37 4.89
N LYS A 82 15.35 8.56 5.43
CA LYS A 82 15.20 8.82 6.88
C LYS A 82 13.76 9.18 7.20
N ASP A 83 13.21 8.63 8.29
CA ASP A 83 11.80 8.78 8.68
C ASP A 83 10.83 8.54 7.51
N TYR A 84 11.09 7.44 6.80
CA TYR A 84 10.47 7.11 5.53
C TYR A 84 8.93 7.06 5.61
N MET A 85 8.36 6.65 6.74
CA MET A 85 6.91 6.62 6.95
C MET A 85 6.28 7.98 6.68
N GLN A 86 6.85 9.03 7.28
CA GLN A 86 6.30 10.37 7.21
C GLN A 86 6.47 10.92 5.80
N GLN A 87 7.66 10.80 5.21
CA GLN A 87 7.88 11.34 3.86
C GLN A 87 7.13 10.55 2.78
N MET A 88 6.85 9.25 2.98
CA MET A 88 6.01 8.43 2.10
C MET A 88 4.56 8.92 2.14
N MET A 89 4.03 9.19 3.33
CA MET A 89 2.69 9.75 3.52
C MET A 89 2.56 11.13 2.86
N TRP A 90 3.56 12.00 3.02
CA TRP A 90 3.61 13.30 2.35
C TRP A 90 3.70 13.17 0.82
N TRP A 91 4.51 12.23 0.32
CA TRP A 91 4.66 11.99 -1.11
C TRP A 91 3.35 11.47 -1.71
N LEU A 92 2.67 10.55 -1.03
CA LEU A 92 1.34 10.06 -1.39
C LEU A 92 0.31 11.18 -1.44
N GLN A 93 0.21 11.99 -0.38
CA GLN A 93 -0.69 13.15 -0.34
C GLN A 93 -0.42 14.14 -1.48
N HIS A 94 0.85 14.32 -1.84
CA HIS A 94 1.23 15.19 -2.95
C HIS A 94 0.81 14.61 -4.29
N GLN A 95 1.05 13.31 -4.53
CA GLN A 95 0.59 12.63 -5.75
C GLN A 95 -0.94 12.67 -5.89
N GLU A 96 -1.67 12.46 -4.79
CA GLU A 96 -3.14 12.57 -4.78
C GLU A 96 -3.62 13.99 -5.13
N ALA A 97 -2.97 15.02 -4.59
CA ALA A 97 -3.29 16.40 -4.90
C ALA A 97 -3.03 16.73 -6.38
N VAL A 98 -1.92 16.25 -6.93
CA VAL A 98 -1.57 16.40 -8.35
C VAL A 98 -2.55 15.66 -9.26
N ASP A 99 -2.89 14.41 -8.95
CA ASP A 99 -3.85 13.64 -9.76
C ASP A 99 -5.25 14.27 -9.74
N ARG A 100 -5.75 14.68 -8.57
CA ARG A 100 -7.02 15.41 -8.45
C ARG A 100 -7.01 16.71 -9.25
N PHE A 101 -5.92 17.47 -9.21
CA PHE A 101 -5.79 18.71 -9.96
C PHE A 101 -5.71 18.47 -11.46
N THR A 102 -4.97 17.45 -11.90
CA THR A 102 -4.90 17.03 -13.31
C THR A 102 -6.27 16.67 -13.84
N LYS A 103 -7.05 15.88 -13.09
CA LYS A 103 -8.43 15.52 -13.44
C LYS A 103 -9.35 16.74 -13.53
N TYR A 104 -9.19 17.72 -12.63
CA TYR A 104 -9.94 18.98 -12.68
C TYR A 104 -9.58 19.82 -13.91
N LEU A 105 -8.31 19.86 -14.32
CA LEU A 105 -7.86 20.58 -15.52
C LEU A 105 -8.28 19.89 -16.84
N ALA A 106 -8.51 18.58 -16.80
CA ALA A 106 -8.94 17.79 -17.95
C ALA A 106 -10.47 17.81 -18.16
N TRP A 107 -11.21 18.50 -17.30
CA TRP A 107 -12.66 18.68 -17.35
C TRP A 107 -13.02 20.07 -17.88
#